data_AF-A0A7S3FY52-F1
#
_entry.id   AF-A0A7S3FY52-F1
#
_cell.length_a   1.000
_cell.length_b   1.000
_cell.length_c   1.000
_cell.angle_alpha   90.00
_cell.angle_beta   90.00
_cell.angle_gamma   90.00
#
_symmetry.space_group_name_H-M   'P 1'
#
loop_
_entity.id
_entity.type
_entity.pdbx_description
1 polymer ?
#
loop_
_entity_poly.entity_id
_entity_poly.type
_entity_poly.pdbx_seq_one_letter_code
_entity_poly.pdbx_strand_id
1 'polypeptide(L)'
;MNSVSSLSIFQRIKDYVYPSSMNGQSAHMNKNFSREDWMEQMEKFKNEVPKDKCRSLSLRGGGTKGAYEVGVIQSLFDHLPLEEFQYDVITGVSIGAVNAATLAMFDKGEEQEAIDTLKEYWFDFETDEIFVEWSTWGPIAGFWKPSFFDDTPTHNRINSRLKNPFRKRVAYQSVNINDGKVYSFDETLDPKLQGESVAASASIPVAFYPTATIGDLQLVDGGTFTDLNLQDAIDKCREVVKEDKDIIVDVVMCQSDPVKIDEMKNSWLFQ
;
A
#
# COMPACT_ATOMS: atom_id res chain seq x y z
N MET A 1 29.82 -11.49 7.96
CA MET A 1 29.50 -10.22 8.65
C MET A 1 29.80 -9.09 7.70
N ASN A 2 28.88 -8.82 6.78
CA ASN A 2 29.04 -7.75 5.79
C ASN A 2 28.05 -6.66 6.18
N SER A 3 28.59 -5.48 6.47
CA SER A 3 27.85 -4.27 6.74
C SER A 3 26.97 -3.95 5.55
N VAL A 4 25.65 -4.05 5.74
CA VAL A 4 24.63 -3.42 4.91
C VAL A 4 25.09 -1.99 4.64
N SER A 5 25.22 -1.56 3.39
CA SER A 5 25.34 -0.12 3.11
C SER A 5 23.94 0.47 3.27
N SER A 6 23.57 0.63 4.53
CA SER A 6 22.34 1.19 5.09
C SER A 6 22.18 2.69 4.78
N LEU A 7 22.63 3.15 3.61
CA LEU A 7 22.53 4.55 3.22
C LEU A 7 21.51 4.72 2.09
N SER A 8 21.48 3.84 1.08
CA SER A 8 20.57 3.98 -0.07
C SER A 8 19.10 3.67 0.29
N ILE A 9 18.85 2.57 0.99
CA ILE A 9 17.52 2.19 1.51
C ILE A 9 16.96 3.28 2.45
N PHE A 10 17.81 3.84 3.33
CA PHE A 10 17.41 4.84 4.32
C PHE A 10 17.25 6.27 3.75
N GLN A 11 17.81 6.57 2.58
CA GLN A 11 17.67 7.88 1.95
C GLN A 11 16.26 8.11 1.38
N ARG A 12 15.55 7.04 0.95
CA ARG A 12 14.23 7.13 0.28
C ARG A 12 13.04 6.76 1.17
N ILE A 13 13.29 6.09 2.31
CA ILE A 13 12.33 5.98 3.43
C ILE A 13 11.97 7.37 3.99
N LYS A 14 12.76 8.41 3.70
CA LYS A 14 12.66 9.69 4.41
C LYS A 14 11.34 10.42 4.24
N ASP A 15 10.74 10.62 3.06
CA ASP A 15 9.70 11.68 2.98
C ASP A 15 8.66 11.53 1.85
N TYR A 16 7.61 10.73 2.06
CA TYR A 16 6.37 10.86 1.28
C TYR A 16 5.16 11.13 2.17
N VAL A 17 4.90 12.42 2.38
CA VAL A 17 3.65 12.95 2.93
C VAL A 17 3.15 14.02 1.96
N TYR A 18 2.09 13.72 1.21
CA TYR A 18 1.35 14.74 0.46
C TYR A 18 0.50 15.56 1.46
N PRO A 19 0.41 16.90 1.38
CA PRO A 19 -0.47 17.65 2.26
C PRO A 19 -1.93 17.44 1.84
N SER A 20 -2.81 17.06 2.77
CA SER A 20 -4.21 16.72 2.50
C SER A 20 -5.14 17.92 2.21
N SER A 21 -4.65 19.08 1.77
CA SER A 21 -5.54 20.20 1.43
C SER A 21 -4.96 21.15 0.39
N MET A 22 -5.29 20.92 -0.89
CA MET A 22 -5.46 22.00 -1.85
C MET A 22 -6.92 22.49 -1.80
N ASN A 23 -7.29 23.14 -0.70
CA ASN A 23 -8.36 24.16 -0.61
C ASN A 23 -8.63 24.46 0.88
N GLY A 24 -8.23 25.66 1.31
CA GLY A 24 -8.84 26.41 2.40
C GLY A 24 -8.97 25.75 3.79
N GLN A 25 -8.14 26.25 4.71
CA GLN A 25 -8.31 26.28 6.18
C GLN A 25 -7.76 25.10 7.01
N SER A 26 -6.53 25.35 7.49
CA SER A 26 -5.94 25.01 8.80
C SER A 26 -6.19 23.61 9.38
N ALA A 27 -5.28 22.69 9.08
CA ALA A 27 -4.79 21.73 10.06
C ALA A 27 -3.38 22.17 10.49
N HIS A 28 -3.09 22.12 11.79
CA HIS A 28 -1.87 22.65 12.39
C HIS A 28 -0.62 22.00 11.80
N MET A 29 0.06 22.72 10.91
CA MET A 29 1.37 22.34 10.37
C MET A 29 2.37 22.11 11.51
N ASN A 30 2.98 20.93 11.54
CA ASN A 30 4.28 20.79 12.16
C ASN A 30 5.25 21.71 11.38
N LYS A 31 5.84 22.71 12.04
CA LYS A 31 6.55 23.84 11.42
C LYS A 31 7.82 23.49 10.61
N ASN A 32 8.14 22.21 10.44
CA ASN A 32 9.48 21.77 10.04
C ASN A 32 9.55 21.01 8.69
N PHE A 33 8.44 20.84 7.96
CA PHE A 33 8.47 20.26 6.62
C PHE A 33 7.42 20.92 5.72
N SER A 34 7.86 21.70 4.73
CA SER A 34 7.00 22.45 3.83
C SER A 34 6.90 21.82 2.44
N ARG A 35 6.02 22.36 1.59
CA ARG A 35 5.96 22.00 0.17
C ARG A 35 7.28 22.26 -0.54
N GLU A 36 7.95 23.35 -0.19
CA GLU A 36 9.26 23.71 -0.73
C GLU A 36 10.33 22.66 -0.36
N ASP A 37 10.32 22.18 0.89
CA ASP A 37 11.22 21.09 1.32
C ASP A 37 10.97 19.81 0.51
N TRP A 38 9.69 19.48 0.25
CA TRP A 38 9.32 18.33 -0.59
C TRP A 38 9.78 18.49 -2.05
N MET A 39 9.58 19.68 -2.64
CA MET A 39 10.04 19.97 -4.00
C MET A 39 11.57 19.95 -4.11
N GLU A 40 12.29 20.46 -3.10
CA GLU A 40 13.76 20.40 -3.08
C GLU A 40 14.26 18.94 -3.09
N GLN A 41 13.57 18.04 -2.38
CA GLN A 41 13.90 16.62 -2.42
C GLN A 41 13.64 16.01 -3.80
N MET A 42 12.49 16.30 -4.41
CA MET A 42 12.18 15.80 -5.76
C MET A 42 13.23 16.26 -6.79
N GLU A 43 13.73 17.50 -6.68
CA GLU A 43 14.81 18.00 -7.53
C GLU A 43 16.14 17.27 -7.33
N LYS A 44 16.45 16.80 -6.11
CA LYS A 44 17.66 15.98 -5.88
C LYS A 44 17.60 14.66 -6.64
N PHE A 45 16.42 14.03 -6.72
CA PHE A 45 16.24 12.76 -7.43
C PHE A 45 16.28 12.90 -8.96
N LYS A 46 16.12 14.11 -9.52
CA LYS A 46 16.19 14.33 -10.97
C LYS A 46 17.60 14.23 -11.55
N ASN A 47 18.63 14.50 -10.74
CA ASN A 47 19.99 14.69 -11.23
C ASN A 47 20.85 13.41 -11.20
N GLU A 48 20.45 12.40 -10.45
CA GLU A 48 21.17 11.13 -10.31
C GLU A 48 20.20 9.95 -10.25
N VAL A 49 19.82 9.39 -11.41
CA VAL A 49 19.02 8.15 -11.48
C VAL A 49 19.97 6.95 -11.45
N PRO A 50 20.11 6.21 -10.34
CA PRO A 50 21.03 5.09 -10.29
C PRO A 50 20.52 3.96 -11.19
N LYS A 51 21.38 3.45 -12.06
CA LYS A 51 21.10 2.29 -12.90
C LYS A 51 21.24 0.99 -12.11
N ASP A 52 20.65 -0.08 -12.65
CA ASP A 52 20.79 -1.45 -12.12
C ASP A 52 20.30 -1.60 -10.67
N LYS A 53 19.20 -0.91 -10.34
CA LYS A 53 18.52 -0.97 -9.04
C LYS A 53 17.21 -1.73 -9.15
N CYS A 54 16.81 -2.39 -8.05
CA CYS A 54 15.42 -2.79 -7.85
C CYS A 54 14.69 -1.68 -7.08
N ARG A 55 13.59 -1.19 -7.64
CA ARG A 55 12.74 -0.18 -7.00
C ARG A 55 11.45 -0.82 -6.51
N SER A 56 11.14 -0.63 -5.24
CA SER A 56 9.88 -1.06 -4.64
C SER A 56 9.04 0.12 -4.19
N LEU A 57 7.73 0.03 -4.34
CA LEU A 57 6.76 0.92 -3.72
C LEU A 57 5.99 0.17 -2.64
N SER A 58 6.08 0.59 -1.38
CA SER A 58 5.35 0.02 -0.25
C SER A 58 4.22 0.96 0.18
N LEU A 59 2.99 0.48 0.09
CA LEU A 59 1.77 1.20 0.44
C LEU A 59 1.23 0.71 1.79
N ARG A 60 0.85 1.65 2.65
CA ARG A 60 0.51 1.36 4.05
C ARG A 60 -0.98 1.04 4.20
N GLY A 61 -1.34 0.29 5.24
CA GLY A 61 -2.69 0.31 5.77
C GLY A 61 -3.11 1.71 6.28
N GLY A 62 -4.34 2.11 5.97
CA GLY A 62 -4.82 3.46 6.28
C GLY A 62 -6.34 3.66 6.32
N GLY A 63 -7.13 2.58 6.25
CA GLY A 63 -8.59 2.65 6.19
C GLY A 63 -9.07 3.46 4.97
N THR A 64 -9.82 4.54 5.20
CA THR A 64 -10.43 5.37 4.15
C THR A 64 -9.46 6.29 3.40
N LYS A 65 -8.16 6.21 3.69
CA LYS A 65 -7.13 7.09 3.10
C LYS A 65 -6.58 6.61 1.75
N GLY A 66 -7.21 5.65 1.09
CA GLY A 66 -6.72 5.15 -0.20
C GLY A 66 -6.65 6.23 -1.29
N ALA A 67 -7.62 7.14 -1.36
CA ALA A 67 -7.60 8.27 -2.30
C ALA A 67 -6.41 9.23 -2.05
N TYR A 68 -5.99 9.36 -0.79
CA TYR A 68 -4.80 10.14 -0.43
C TYR A 68 -3.53 9.49 -0.98
N GLU A 69 -3.39 8.16 -0.87
CA GLU A 69 -2.26 7.43 -1.48
C GLU A 69 -2.20 7.63 -2.99
N VAL A 70 -3.35 7.63 -3.67
CA VAL A 70 -3.41 7.91 -5.12
C VAL A 70 -2.89 9.32 -5.44
N GLY A 71 -3.23 10.31 -4.61
CA GLY A 71 -2.68 11.66 -4.75
C GLY A 71 -1.16 11.70 -4.60
N VAL A 72 -0.60 10.96 -3.64
CA VAL A 72 0.85 10.81 -3.47
C VAL A 72 1.46 10.14 -4.70
N ILE A 73 0.90 9.02 -5.16
CA ILE A 73 1.38 8.26 -6.33
C ILE A 73 1.36 9.13 -7.59
N GLN A 74 0.30 9.90 -7.83
CA GLN A 74 0.24 10.86 -8.93
C GLN A 74 1.36 11.91 -8.81
N SER A 75 1.54 12.47 -7.61
CA SER A 75 2.56 13.49 -7.37
C SER A 75 3.98 12.95 -7.60
N LEU A 76 4.23 11.69 -7.21
CA LEU A 76 5.47 10.97 -7.49
C LEU A 76 5.71 10.83 -8.99
N PHE A 77 4.70 10.38 -9.73
CA PHE A 77 4.77 10.21 -11.18
C PHE A 77 5.04 11.54 -11.92
N ASP A 78 4.41 12.63 -11.49
CA ASP A 78 4.56 13.94 -12.13
C ASP A 78 5.93 14.59 -11.92
N HIS A 79 6.61 14.25 -10.81
CA HIS A 79 7.79 15.00 -10.36
C HIS A 79 9.09 14.18 -10.38
N LEU A 80 9.02 12.84 -10.34
CA LEU A 80 10.19 11.99 -10.48
C LEU A 80 10.52 11.73 -11.96
N PRO A 81 11.79 11.49 -12.31
CA PRO A 81 12.14 10.84 -13.57
C PRO A 81 11.36 9.52 -13.72
N LEU A 82 10.93 9.19 -14.94
CA LEU A 82 10.12 8.00 -15.17
C LEU A 82 10.83 6.73 -14.67
N GLU A 83 12.14 6.62 -14.88
CA GLU A 83 12.96 5.50 -14.42
C GLU A 83 13.00 5.36 -12.89
N GLU A 84 12.78 6.45 -12.16
CA GLU A 84 12.68 6.46 -10.69
C GLU A 84 11.31 6.04 -10.16
N PHE A 85 10.26 6.21 -10.97
CA PHE A 85 8.89 5.81 -10.66
C PHE A 85 8.55 4.41 -11.19
N GLN A 86 9.32 3.87 -12.13
CA GLN A 86 9.12 2.53 -12.71
C GLN A 86 9.49 1.40 -11.73
N TYR A 87 8.64 1.19 -10.72
CA TYR A 87 8.80 0.16 -9.69
C TYR A 87 8.82 -1.26 -10.28
N ASP A 88 9.75 -2.07 -9.79
CA ASP A 88 9.87 -3.52 -10.04
C ASP A 88 8.95 -4.35 -9.16
N VAL A 89 8.74 -3.88 -7.93
CA VAL A 89 7.98 -4.53 -6.87
C VAL A 89 6.99 -3.52 -6.28
N ILE A 90 5.78 -3.98 -5.98
CA ILE A 90 4.80 -3.16 -5.27
C ILE A 90 4.27 -3.97 -4.09
N THR A 91 4.35 -3.43 -2.88
CA THR A 91 3.78 -4.08 -1.70
C THR A 91 2.69 -3.24 -1.06
N GLY A 92 1.74 -3.91 -0.42
CA GLY A 92 0.60 -3.24 0.18
C GLY A 92 0.01 -4.00 1.36
N VAL A 93 -0.57 -3.27 2.30
CA VAL A 93 -1.38 -3.83 3.39
C VAL A 93 -2.72 -3.09 3.43
N SER A 94 -3.82 -3.80 3.66
CA SER A 94 -5.15 -3.20 3.77
C SER A 94 -5.49 -2.39 2.52
N ILE A 95 -5.83 -1.12 2.66
CA ILE A 95 -6.09 -0.27 1.51
C ILE A 95 -4.88 -0.09 0.58
N GLY A 96 -3.67 -0.15 1.13
CA GLY A 96 -2.44 -0.22 0.37
C GLY A 96 -2.35 -1.48 -0.48
N ALA A 97 -2.92 -2.62 -0.03
CA ALA A 97 -2.99 -3.85 -0.83
C ALA A 97 -3.93 -3.69 -2.04
N VAL A 98 -5.06 -3.01 -1.88
CA VAL A 98 -5.98 -2.70 -2.99
C VAL A 98 -5.29 -1.83 -4.05
N ASN A 99 -4.55 -0.81 -3.59
CA ASN A 99 -3.79 0.07 -4.48
C ASN A 99 -2.61 -0.66 -5.14
N ALA A 100 -1.86 -1.46 -4.38
CA ALA A 100 -0.73 -2.24 -4.87
C ALA A 100 -1.16 -3.25 -5.93
N ALA A 101 -2.24 -4.00 -5.65
CA ALA A 101 -2.83 -4.95 -6.59
C ALA A 101 -3.27 -4.28 -7.89
N THR A 102 -3.87 -3.09 -7.80
CA THR A 102 -4.26 -2.33 -8.99
C THR A 102 -3.05 -1.95 -9.84
N LEU A 103 -2.04 -1.34 -9.22
CA LEU A 103 -0.82 -0.94 -9.94
C LEU A 103 -0.12 -2.14 -10.57
N ALA A 104 -0.18 -3.31 -9.92
CA ALA A 104 0.45 -4.53 -10.39
C ALA A 104 -0.23 -5.15 -11.62
N MET A 105 -1.44 -4.73 -12.00
CA MET A 105 -2.10 -5.19 -13.24
C MET A 105 -1.50 -4.57 -14.52
N PHE A 106 -0.63 -3.58 -14.39
CA PHE A 106 -0.07 -2.80 -15.49
C PHE A 106 1.44 -2.98 -15.60
N ASP A 107 1.95 -3.09 -16.82
CA ASP A 107 3.38 -3.25 -17.11
C ASP A 107 4.16 -1.94 -16.90
N LYS A 108 5.50 -2.03 -16.92
CA LYS A 108 6.34 -0.83 -16.99
C LYS A 108 6.12 -0.13 -18.33
N GLY A 109 5.84 1.17 -18.30
CA GLY A 109 5.42 1.98 -19.44
C GLY A 109 3.92 2.28 -19.48
N GLU A 110 3.11 1.61 -18.63
CA GLU A 110 1.66 1.82 -18.51
C GLU A 110 1.30 2.59 -17.22
N GLU A 111 2.24 3.34 -16.64
CA GLU A 111 2.08 3.98 -15.32
C GLU A 111 0.91 4.96 -15.27
N GLN A 112 0.74 5.77 -16.31
CA GLN A 112 -0.36 6.73 -16.38
C GLN A 112 -1.73 6.02 -16.36
N GLU A 113 -1.86 4.92 -17.10
CA GLU A 113 -3.10 4.13 -17.14
C GLU A 113 -3.39 3.46 -15.78
N ALA A 114 -2.35 2.98 -15.11
CA ALA A 114 -2.45 2.43 -13.76
C ALA A 114 -2.95 3.48 -12.76
N ILE A 115 -2.42 4.70 -12.82
CA ILE A 115 -2.80 5.80 -11.93
C ILE A 115 -4.21 6.31 -12.25
N ASP A 116 -4.59 6.41 -13.51
CA ASP A 116 -5.94 6.82 -13.88
C ASP A 116 -6.97 5.77 -13.45
N THR A 117 -6.65 4.48 -13.59
CA THR A 117 -7.48 3.39 -13.03
C THR A 117 -7.62 3.49 -11.51
N LEU A 118 -6.57 3.91 -10.80
CA LEU A 118 -6.64 4.22 -9.37
C LEU A 118 -7.58 5.39 -9.07
N LYS A 119 -7.42 6.50 -9.78
CA LYS A 119 -8.28 7.69 -9.60
C LYS A 119 -9.74 7.39 -9.87
N GLU A 120 -10.06 6.71 -10.97
CA GLU A 120 -11.44 6.35 -11.30
C GLU A 120 -12.08 5.54 -10.17
N TYR A 121 -11.35 4.55 -9.64
CA TYR A 121 -11.84 3.77 -8.52
C TYR A 121 -12.11 4.62 -7.29
N TRP A 122 -11.19 5.50 -6.91
CA TRP A 122 -11.27 6.28 -5.68
C TRP A 122 -12.17 7.52 -5.76
N PHE A 123 -12.39 8.08 -6.96
CA PHE A 123 -13.35 9.16 -7.16
C PHE A 123 -14.80 8.68 -7.18
N ASP A 124 -15.00 7.42 -7.56
CA ASP A 124 -16.32 6.78 -7.57
C ASP A 124 -16.60 6.02 -6.25
N PHE A 125 -15.68 6.06 -5.27
CA PHE A 125 -15.83 5.32 -4.01
C PHE A 125 -16.05 6.28 -2.84
N GLU A 126 -17.31 6.38 -2.42
CA GLU A 126 -17.67 7.18 -1.25
C GLU A 126 -17.47 6.37 0.05
N THR A 127 -17.17 7.05 1.15
CA THR A 127 -16.85 6.37 2.43
C THR A 127 -18.02 5.62 3.03
N ASP A 128 -19.26 6.00 2.71
CA ASP A 128 -20.49 5.32 3.10
C ASP A 128 -20.72 4.01 2.33
N GLU A 129 -20.09 3.84 1.16
CA GLU A 129 -20.04 2.56 0.43
C GLU A 129 -19.02 1.58 1.03
N ILE A 130 -18.10 2.07 1.88
CA ILE A 130 -17.14 1.24 2.62
C ILE A 130 -17.77 0.67 3.89
N PHE A 131 -18.42 1.53 4.68
CA PHE A 131 -19.03 1.17 5.97
C PHE A 131 -20.55 1.09 5.85
N VAL A 132 -21.02 0.13 5.04
CA VAL A 132 -22.46 -0.05 4.81
C VAL A 132 -23.10 -0.67 6.05
N GLU A 133 -24.07 0.01 6.62
CA GLU A 133 -24.85 -0.53 7.74
C GLU A 133 -25.76 -1.69 7.28
N TRP A 134 -25.92 -2.71 8.12
CA TRP A 134 -26.87 -3.77 7.84
C TRP A 134 -28.29 -3.24 7.64
N SER A 135 -28.95 -3.67 6.57
CA SER A 135 -30.33 -3.28 6.21
C SER A 135 -31.37 -3.56 7.29
N THR A 136 -31.06 -4.43 8.24
CA THR A 136 -31.90 -4.76 9.40
C THR A 136 -31.16 -4.39 10.67
N TRP A 137 -31.72 -3.49 11.48
CA TRP A 137 -31.18 -3.05 12.79
C TRP A 137 -29.83 -2.31 12.77
N GLY A 138 -29.30 -1.94 11.60
CA GLY A 138 -28.08 -1.15 11.47
C GLY A 138 -26.87 -1.83 12.16
N PRO A 139 -25.97 -1.08 12.79
CA PRO A 139 -24.79 -1.65 13.46
C PRO A 139 -25.11 -2.61 14.60
N ILE A 140 -26.30 -2.51 15.23
CA ILE A 140 -26.74 -3.41 16.31
C ILE A 140 -26.92 -4.84 15.79
N ALA A 141 -27.15 -5.00 14.48
CA ALA A 141 -27.17 -6.31 13.85
C ALA A 141 -25.86 -7.08 14.03
N GLY A 142 -24.72 -6.39 14.26
CA GLY A 142 -23.41 -7.01 14.50
C GLY A 142 -23.36 -7.97 15.68
N PHE A 143 -24.34 -7.94 16.61
CA PHE A 143 -24.46 -8.96 17.65
C PHE A 143 -24.97 -10.32 17.14
N TRP A 144 -25.63 -10.36 15.98
CA TRP A 144 -26.20 -11.56 15.34
C TRP A 144 -25.74 -11.75 13.89
N LYS A 145 -24.94 -10.82 13.37
CA LYS A 145 -24.31 -10.84 12.07
C LYS A 145 -22.82 -11.11 12.23
N PRO A 146 -22.13 -11.55 11.16
CA PRO A 146 -20.73 -11.91 11.25
C PRO A 146 -19.77 -10.73 11.51
N SER A 147 -20.22 -9.49 11.28
CA SER A 147 -19.47 -8.24 11.39
C SER A 147 -20.40 -7.07 11.70
N PHE A 148 -19.86 -5.91 12.08
CA PHE A 148 -20.66 -4.70 12.38
C PHE A 148 -21.18 -3.98 11.14
N PHE A 149 -20.50 -4.13 10.00
CA PHE A 149 -20.90 -3.57 8.70
C PHE A 149 -21.07 -4.68 7.66
N ASP A 150 -21.94 -4.45 6.69
CA ASP A 150 -22.08 -5.28 5.50
C ASP A 150 -20.94 -4.95 4.54
N ASP A 151 -19.92 -5.80 4.50
CA ASP A 151 -18.74 -5.65 3.65
C ASP A 151 -18.95 -6.16 2.22
N THR A 152 -20.11 -6.75 1.92
CA THR A 152 -20.46 -7.28 0.59
C THR A 152 -20.21 -6.26 -0.54
N PRO A 153 -20.60 -4.97 -0.42
CA PRO A 153 -20.39 -3.99 -1.49
C PRO A 153 -18.90 -3.74 -1.75
N THR A 154 -18.11 -3.53 -0.70
CA THR A 154 -16.65 -3.31 -0.80
C THR A 154 -15.94 -4.55 -1.34
N HIS A 155 -16.26 -5.72 -0.80
CA HIS A 155 -15.72 -7.01 -1.23
C HIS A 155 -15.99 -7.27 -2.72
N ASN A 156 -17.23 -7.05 -3.17
CA ASN A 156 -17.60 -7.19 -4.58
C ASN A 156 -16.90 -6.17 -5.47
N ARG A 157 -16.75 -4.92 -5.00
CA ARG A 157 -16.07 -3.86 -5.75
C ARG A 157 -14.60 -4.22 -6.00
N ILE A 158 -13.88 -4.66 -4.96
CA ILE A 158 -12.48 -5.13 -5.06
C ILE A 158 -12.38 -6.30 -6.06
N ASN A 159 -13.20 -7.34 -5.89
CA ASN A 159 -13.19 -8.51 -6.78
C ASN A 159 -13.55 -8.19 -8.23
N SER A 160 -14.52 -7.28 -8.45
CA SER A 160 -14.97 -6.91 -9.79
C SER A 160 -13.89 -6.20 -10.60
N ARG A 161 -12.92 -5.58 -9.91
CA ARG A 161 -11.81 -4.81 -10.46
C ARG A 161 -10.59 -5.69 -10.75
N LEU A 162 -10.25 -6.59 -9.82
CA LEU A 162 -9.06 -7.44 -9.91
C LEU A 162 -9.32 -8.68 -10.77
N LYS A 163 -9.76 -8.45 -12.01
CA LYS A 163 -10.05 -9.51 -13.01
C LYS A 163 -8.86 -9.83 -13.90
N ASN A 164 -7.94 -8.89 -14.03
CA ASN A 164 -6.73 -9.08 -14.81
C ASN A 164 -5.64 -9.66 -13.90
N PRO A 165 -4.86 -10.64 -14.38
CA PRO A 165 -3.75 -11.17 -13.61
C PRO A 165 -2.70 -10.07 -13.40
N PHE A 166 -1.99 -10.16 -12.27
CA PHE A 166 -0.85 -9.29 -12.01
C PHE A 166 0.27 -9.51 -13.03
N ARG A 167 0.83 -8.40 -13.53
CA ARG A 167 1.91 -8.34 -14.52
C ARG A 167 3.23 -7.86 -13.91
N LYS A 168 3.18 -7.22 -12.74
CA LYS A 168 4.35 -6.88 -11.92
C LYS A 168 4.40 -7.71 -10.64
N ARG A 169 5.60 -7.80 -10.06
CA ARG A 169 5.79 -8.41 -8.75
C ARG A 169 5.00 -7.62 -7.71
N VAL A 170 4.15 -8.32 -6.98
CA VAL A 170 3.30 -7.70 -5.96
C VAL A 170 3.33 -8.54 -4.69
N ALA A 171 3.29 -7.93 -3.51
CA ALA A 171 3.07 -8.67 -2.27
C ALA A 171 2.09 -7.95 -1.35
N TYR A 172 1.19 -8.70 -0.74
CA TYR A 172 0.26 -8.18 0.25
C TYR A 172 -0.06 -9.22 1.31
N GLN A 173 -0.41 -8.76 2.50
CA GLN A 173 -0.50 -9.61 3.68
C GLN A 173 -1.89 -9.62 4.29
N SER A 174 -2.28 -10.78 4.80
CA SER A 174 -3.43 -10.98 5.67
C SER A 174 -3.00 -11.78 6.90
N VAL A 175 -3.82 -11.78 7.94
CA VAL A 175 -3.60 -12.60 9.13
C VAL A 175 -4.71 -13.64 9.22
N ASN A 176 -4.36 -14.89 9.47
CA ASN A 176 -5.35 -15.91 9.78
C ASN A 176 -5.81 -15.75 11.23
N ILE A 177 -7.07 -15.40 11.44
CA ILE A 177 -7.60 -15.13 12.79
C ILE A 177 -7.61 -16.37 13.70
N ASN A 178 -7.61 -17.56 13.11
CA ASN A 178 -7.65 -18.82 13.86
C ASN A 178 -6.32 -19.15 14.57
N ASP A 179 -5.18 -18.79 13.98
CA ASP A 179 -3.86 -19.15 14.52
C ASP A 179 -2.88 -17.97 14.63
N GLY A 180 -3.29 -16.77 14.22
CA GLY A 180 -2.49 -15.55 14.29
C GLY A 180 -1.31 -15.50 13.32
N LYS A 181 -1.21 -16.44 12.37
CA LYS A 181 -0.12 -16.44 11.39
C LYS A 181 -0.39 -15.42 10.28
N VAL A 182 0.69 -14.77 9.86
CA VAL A 182 0.71 -13.87 8.69
C VAL A 182 0.84 -14.72 7.44
N TYR A 183 -0.01 -14.43 6.46
CA TYR A 183 0.02 -15.01 5.13
C TYR A 183 0.34 -13.90 4.14
N SER A 184 1.46 -14.05 3.44
CA SER A 184 1.82 -13.19 2.31
C SER A 184 1.36 -13.84 1.01
N PHE A 185 0.67 -13.06 0.19
CA PHE A 185 0.21 -13.42 -1.14
C PHE A 185 0.92 -12.57 -2.18
N ASP A 186 1.04 -13.12 -3.39
CA ASP A 186 1.77 -12.45 -4.47
C ASP A 186 1.20 -12.76 -5.86
N GLU A 187 1.94 -12.35 -6.90
CA GLU A 187 1.58 -12.56 -8.30
C GLU A 187 1.40 -14.02 -8.72
N THR A 188 1.90 -14.97 -7.93
CA THR A 188 1.83 -16.40 -8.25
C THR A 188 0.53 -17.07 -7.79
N LEU A 189 -0.28 -16.39 -6.95
CA LEU A 189 -1.58 -16.87 -6.53
C LEU A 189 -2.51 -17.04 -7.74
N ASP A 190 -3.36 -18.09 -7.73
CA ASP A 190 -4.36 -18.32 -8.78
C ASP A 190 -5.15 -17.01 -9.04
N PRO A 191 -5.20 -16.52 -10.30
CA PRO A 191 -5.92 -15.30 -10.64
C PRO A 191 -7.37 -15.25 -10.15
N LYS A 192 -8.04 -16.41 -9.99
CA LYS A 192 -9.40 -16.48 -9.45
C LYS A 192 -9.49 -16.15 -7.96
N LEU A 193 -8.39 -16.27 -7.23
CA LEU A 193 -8.29 -16.01 -5.79
C LEU A 193 -7.66 -14.66 -5.48
N GLN A 194 -7.06 -13.98 -6.47
CA GLN A 194 -6.37 -12.70 -6.26
C GLN A 194 -7.30 -11.63 -5.69
N GLY A 195 -8.49 -11.44 -6.29
CA GLY A 195 -9.48 -10.49 -5.77
C GLY A 195 -9.89 -10.77 -4.32
N GLU A 196 -10.16 -12.03 -4.01
CA GLU A 196 -10.54 -12.49 -2.66
C GLU A 196 -9.40 -12.27 -1.65
N SER A 197 -8.15 -12.57 -2.03
CA SER A 197 -6.99 -12.41 -1.15
C SER A 197 -6.65 -10.94 -0.87
N VAL A 198 -6.88 -10.06 -1.84
CA VAL A 198 -6.72 -8.61 -1.65
C VAL A 198 -7.84 -8.06 -0.77
N ALA A 199 -9.09 -8.50 -0.98
CA ALA A 199 -10.21 -8.16 -0.10
C ALA A 199 -9.93 -8.59 1.34
N ALA A 200 -9.41 -9.80 1.54
CA ALA A 200 -9.01 -10.31 2.85
C ALA A 200 -7.97 -9.42 3.55
N SER A 201 -7.01 -8.87 2.80
CA SER A 201 -6.00 -7.94 3.33
C SER A 201 -6.63 -6.64 3.88
N ALA A 202 -7.84 -6.28 3.44
CA ALA A 202 -8.60 -5.10 3.88
C ALA A 202 -9.80 -5.43 4.79
N SER A 203 -9.98 -6.70 5.20
CA SER A 203 -11.07 -7.13 6.08
C SER A 203 -10.77 -6.83 7.55
N ILE A 204 -10.96 -5.57 7.96
CA ILE A 204 -10.73 -5.09 9.33
C ILE A 204 -11.51 -5.95 10.33
N PRO A 205 -10.87 -6.62 11.31
CA PRO A 205 -11.57 -7.44 12.29
C PRO A 205 -12.66 -6.66 13.02
N VAL A 206 -13.75 -7.35 13.36
CA VAL A 206 -14.98 -6.78 13.98
C VAL A 206 -15.79 -5.91 13.00
N ALA A 207 -15.14 -5.04 12.22
CA ALA A 207 -15.82 -4.18 11.26
C ALA A 207 -16.35 -4.97 10.05
N PHE A 208 -15.53 -5.85 9.48
CA PHE A 208 -15.81 -6.63 8.27
C PHE A 208 -15.67 -8.14 8.52
N TYR A 209 -16.23 -8.95 7.62
CA TYR A 209 -16.23 -10.40 7.76
C TYR A 209 -14.86 -10.97 7.35
N PRO A 210 -14.30 -11.92 8.11
CA PRO A 210 -13.09 -12.62 7.68
C PRO A 210 -13.32 -13.37 6.38
N THR A 211 -12.44 -13.18 5.40
CA THR A 211 -12.52 -13.89 4.12
C THR A 211 -12.13 -15.36 4.33
N ALA A 212 -13.02 -16.27 3.93
CA ALA A 212 -12.85 -17.71 4.09
C ALA A 212 -12.83 -18.50 2.76
N THR A 213 -12.51 -17.82 1.65
CA THR A 213 -12.53 -18.37 0.29
C THR A 213 -11.19 -18.97 -0.15
N ILE A 214 -10.14 -18.84 0.67
CA ILE A 214 -8.77 -19.29 0.36
C ILE A 214 -8.43 -20.53 1.21
N GLY A 215 -8.79 -21.70 0.69
CA GLY A 215 -8.63 -22.96 1.40
C GLY A 215 -9.43 -22.98 2.72
N ASP A 216 -8.79 -23.43 3.81
CA ASP A 216 -9.39 -23.46 5.15
C ASP A 216 -9.06 -22.21 6.00
N LEU A 217 -8.48 -21.18 5.38
CA LEU A 217 -8.03 -19.98 6.09
C LEU A 217 -9.21 -19.06 6.43
N GLN A 218 -9.16 -18.38 7.57
CA GLN A 218 -10.05 -17.27 7.90
C GLN A 218 -9.22 -16.00 8.02
N LEU A 219 -9.15 -15.26 6.93
CA LEU A 219 -8.22 -14.16 6.77
C LEU A 219 -8.86 -12.83 7.12
N VAL A 220 -8.10 -12.01 7.85
CA VAL A 220 -8.44 -10.63 8.19
C VAL A 220 -7.32 -9.68 7.79
N ASP A 221 -7.57 -8.39 7.97
CA ASP A 221 -6.69 -7.30 7.58
C ASP A 221 -5.24 -7.52 8.06
N GLY A 222 -4.28 -7.34 7.14
CA GLY A 222 -2.85 -7.50 7.45
C GLY A 222 -2.32 -6.49 8.47
N GLY A 223 -2.97 -5.33 8.57
CA GLY A 223 -2.69 -4.27 9.54
C GLY A 223 -2.89 -4.72 10.99
N THR A 224 -3.56 -5.85 11.22
CA THR A 224 -3.59 -6.49 12.55
C THR A 224 -2.22 -6.95 13.04
N PHE A 225 -1.29 -7.22 12.13
CA PHE A 225 0.11 -7.52 12.44
C PHE A 225 1.04 -6.33 12.19
N THR A 226 1.02 -5.77 10.98
CA THR A 226 1.83 -4.62 10.59
C THR A 226 1.12 -3.82 9.51
N ASP A 227 1.16 -2.50 9.60
CA ASP A 227 0.59 -1.63 8.56
C ASP A 227 1.49 -1.48 7.32
N LEU A 228 2.76 -1.91 7.39
CA LEU A 228 3.72 -1.83 6.29
C LEU A 228 4.36 -3.19 6.01
N ASN A 229 4.39 -3.56 4.73
CA ASN A 229 5.01 -4.78 4.25
C ASN A 229 6.38 -4.51 3.59
N LEU A 230 7.35 -4.13 4.42
CA LEU A 230 8.72 -3.86 3.96
C LEU A 230 9.55 -5.13 3.75
N GLN A 231 9.23 -6.20 4.48
CA GLN A 231 9.96 -7.46 4.38
C GLN A 231 9.79 -8.04 2.97
N ASP A 232 8.55 -8.18 2.50
CA ASP A 232 8.29 -8.73 1.16
C ASP A 232 8.80 -7.79 0.05
N ALA A 233 8.83 -6.48 0.28
CA ALA A 233 9.40 -5.51 -0.65
C ALA A 233 10.90 -5.80 -0.88
N ILE A 234 11.64 -6.02 0.21
CA ILE A 234 13.07 -6.33 0.16
C ILE A 234 13.28 -7.72 -0.45
N ASP A 235 12.52 -8.73 0.01
CA ASP A 235 12.72 -10.12 -0.43
C ASP A 235 12.41 -10.30 -1.92
N LYS A 236 11.34 -9.69 -2.43
CA LYS A 236 11.07 -9.70 -3.88
C LYS A 236 12.12 -8.92 -4.66
N CYS A 237 12.67 -7.84 -4.10
CA CYS A 237 13.75 -7.12 -4.77
C CYS A 237 15.06 -7.91 -4.84
N ARG A 238 15.33 -8.81 -3.89
CA ARG A 238 16.48 -9.75 -3.94
C ARG A 238 16.39 -10.77 -5.07
N GLU A 239 15.21 -10.96 -5.65
CA GLU A 239 15.05 -11.74 -6.88
C GLU A 239 15.49 -10.97 -8.13
N VAL A 240 15.55 -9.64 -8.06
CA VAL A 240 15.90 -8.74 -9.18
C VAL A 240 17.37 -8.33 -9.12
N VAL A 241 17.90 -8.03 -7.92
CA VAL A 241 19.28 -7.59 -7.71
C VAL A 241 20.03 -8.50 -6.73
N LYS A 242 21.36 -8.53 -6.84
CA LYS A 242 22.22 -9.43 -6.04
C LYS A 242 22.55 -8.90 -4.64
N GLU A 243 22.64 -7.59 -4.49
CA GLU A 243 23.14 -6.95 -3.27
C GLU A 243 22.08 -5.98 -2.73
N ASP A 244 21.81 -6.03 -1.43
CA ASP A 244 20.77 -5.19 -0.78
C ASP A 244 20.99 -3.68 -0.98
N LYS A 245 22.25 -3.24 -1.20
CA LYS A 245 22.58 -1.85 -1.50
C LYS A 245 21.95 -1.31 -2.81
N ASP A 246 21.56 -2.24 -3.68
CA ASP A 246 20.96 -1.97 -4.98
C ASP A 246 19.41 -1.99 -4.91
N ILE A 247 18.86 -2.15 -3.69
CA ILE A 247 17.42 -2.05 -3.42
C ILE A 247 17.08 -0.64 -2.98
N ILE A 248 16.00 -0.11 -3.53
CA ILE A 248 15.43 1.18 -3.20
C ILE A 248 13.95 0.96 -2.87
N VAL A 249 13.50 1.40 -1.70
CA VAL A 249 12.10 1.26 -1.27
C VAL A 249 11.51 2.63 -1.01
N ASP A 250 10.48 2.99 -1.77
CA ASP A 250 9.62 4.14 -1.48
C ASP A 250 8.49 3.68 -0.59
N VAL A 251 8.23 4.46 0.47
CA VAL A 251 7.18 4.15 1.45
C VAL A 251 6.17 5.28 1.43
N VAL A 252 4.92 4.96 1.11
CA VAL A 252 3.81 5.92 1.19
C VAL A 252 3.09 5.69 2.51
N MET A 253 3.11 6.71 3.38
CA MET A 253 2.45 6.64 4.69
C MET A 253 1.17 7.47 4.71
N CYS A 254 0.08 6.86 5.17
CA CYS A 254 -1.21 7.53 5.39
C CYS A 254 -1.27 8.35 6.70
N GLN A 255 -0.33 9.28 6.93
CA GLN A 255 -0.30 10.15 8.11
C GLN A 255 -0.93 11.52 7.83
N SER A 256 -1.59 12.09 8.84
CA SER A 256 -2.20 13.44 8.75
C SER A 256 -1.18 14.56 8.93
N ASP A 257 -0.09 14.29 9.66
CA ASP A 257 0.97 15.26 9.94
C ASP A 257 2.27 14.83 9.26
N PRO A 258 3.06 15.78 8.70
CA PRO A 258 4.39 15.47 8.21
C PRO A 258 5.29 15.06 9.38
N VAL A 259 5.84 13.85 9.28
CA VAL A 259 6.77 13.29 10.26
C VAL A 259 8.12 13.13 9.58
N LYS A 260 9.12 13.84 10.10
CA LYS A 260 10.51 13.60 9.72
C LYS A 260 10.93 12.27 10.33
N ILE A 261 11.24 11.29 9.49
CA ILE A 261 11.83 10.03 9.97
C ILE A 261 13.32 10.29 10.18
N ASP A 262 13.76 10.27 11.44
CA ASP A 262 15.18 10.27 11.77
C ASP A 262 15.86 9.08 11.08
N GLU A 263 17.15 9.22 10.73
CA GLU A 263 17.91 8.10 10.18
C GLU A 263 17.76 6.88 11.09
N MET A 264 17.05 5.87 10.58
CA MET A 264 16.93 4.58 11.23
C MET A 264 18.32 3.93 11.19
N LYS A 265 19.11 4.20 12.21
CA LYS A 265 20.42 3.59 12.41
C LYS A 265 20.21 2.13 12.73
N ASN A 266 20.41 1.22 11.77
CA ASN A 266 20.60 -0.24 11.92
C ASN A 266 20.13 -0.81 13.28
N SER A 267 18.86 -0.62 13.63
CA SER A 267 18.33 -1.00 14.94
C SER A 267 17.23 -2.02 14.72
N TRP A 268 17.63 -3.28 14.91
CA TRP A 268 16.79 -4.36 15.42
C TRP A 268 15.61 -4.88 14.59
N LEU A 269 15.39 -4.42 13.36
CA LEU A 269 14.27 -4.93 12.53
C LEU A 269 14.60 -6.16 11.67
N PHE A 270 15.85 -6.61 11.62
CA PHE A 270 16.28 -7.75 10.79
C PHE A 270 17.27 -8.66 11.53
N GLN A 271 16.88 -9.22 12.68
CA GLN A 271 17.59 -10.36 13.30
C GLN A 271 16.82 -11.66 13.06
#